data_AF-A0A7H4PB61-F1
#
_entry.id   AF-A0A7H4PB61-F1
#
_cell.length_a   1.000
_cell.length_b   1.000
_cell.length_c   1.000
_cell.angle_alpha   90.00
_cell.angle_beta   90.00
_cell.angle_gamma   90.00
#
_symmetry.space_group_name_H-M   'P 1'
#
loop_
_entity.id
_entity.type
_entity.pdbx_description
1 polymer ?
#
loop_
_entity_poly.entity_id
_entity_poly.type
_entity_poly.pdbx_seq_one_letter_code
_entity_poly.pdbx_strand_id
1 'polypeptide(L)'
;MQAYSRTNRIFDATKTFGNIVTFRDLEQATIDAITLFGDKNTKNVVLEKSYKEYMEGFTDVVTGEARRGFVDVVTELEQRFPDPSAIEKESDKKPLRNSLVSIYALRTCCKTTMSLPA
;
A
#
# COMPACT_ATOMS: atom_id res chain seq x y z
N MET A 1 20.13 0.68 -9.37
CA MET A 1 20.10 1.04 -7.93
C MET A 1 20.30 2.53 -7.64
N GLN A 2 21.42 3.17 -8.02
CA GLN A 2 21.66 4.59 -7.69
C GLN A 2 20.56 5.54 -8.19
N ALA A 3 20.04 5.32 -9.39
CA ALA A 3 18.89 6.07 -9.92
C ALA A 3 17.62 5.89 -9.07
N TYR A 4 17.34 4.65 -8.64
CA TYR A 4 16.18 4.31 -7.81
C TYR A 4 16.29 4.93 -6.41
N SER A 5 17.51 5.03 -5.87
CA SER A 5 17.74 5.66 -4.56
C SER A 5 17.36 7.15 -4.53
N ARG A 6 17.36 7.84 -5.68
CA ARG A 6 16.98 9.27 -5.76
C ARG A 6 15.53 9.52 -5.33
N THR A 7 14.63 8.56 -5.53
CA THR A 7 13.22 8.65 -5.14
C THR A 7 12.97 8.21 -3.69
N ASN A 8 13.93 7.53 -3.04
CA ASN A 8 13.75 6.89 -1.73
C ASN A 8 14.09 7.78 -0.52
N ARG A 9 14.16 9.10 -0.69
CA ARG A 9 14.29 10.04 0.44
C ARG A 9 12.97 10.16 1.20
N ILE A 10 13.01 9.90 2.51
CA ILE A 10 11.89 10.09 3.45
C ILE A 10 11.53 11.58 3.47
N PHE A 11 10.23 11.89 3.37
CA PHE A 11 9.73 13.27 3.41
C PHE A 11 8.74 13.42 4.58
N ASP A 12 7.53 12.90 4.43
CA ASP A 12 6.47 12.90 5.45
C ASP A 12 5.60 11.63 5.31
N ALA A 13 4.59 11.48 6.17
CA ALA A 13 3.67 10.33 6.15
C ALA A 13 2.83 10.22 4.86
N THR A 14 2.85 11.24 3.99
CA THR A 14 2.14 11.19 2.69
C THR A 14 2.96 10.46 1.63
N LYS A 15 4.29 10.35 1.81
CA LYS A 15 5.20 9.64 0.90
C LYS A 15 5.60 8.29 1.48
N THR A 16 4.82 7.26 1.16
CA THR A 16 5.06 5.88 1.60
C THR A 16 6.22 5.19 0.87
N PHE A 17 6.38 5.43 -0.44
CA PHE A 17 7.43 4.83 -1.26
C PHE A 17 7.84 5.73 -2.44
N GLY A 18 8.96 5.39 -3.10
CA GLY A 18 9.44 6.08 -4.30
C GLY A 18 8.92 5.40 -5.57
N ASN A 19 8.22 6.14 -6.43
CA ASN A 19 7.70 5.58 -7.68
C ASN A 19 8.77 5.53 -8.75
N ILE A 20 8.85 4.38 -9.42
CA ILE A 20 9.79 4.16 -10.51
C ILE A 20 8.98 3.71 -11.72
N VAL A 21 8.96 4.56 -12.73
CA VAL A 21 8.24 4.33 -13.98
C VAL A 21 9.27 4.09 -15.07
N THR A 22 9.24 2.91 -15.69
CA THR A 22 10.17 2.53 -16.74
C THR A 22 9.43 2.32 -18.05
N PHE A 23 9.98 2.84 -19.15
CA PHE A 23 9.45 2.64 -20.51
C PHE A 23 10.05 1.43 -21.22
N ARG A 24 10.86 0.66 -20.49
CA ARG A 24 11.47 -0.59 -20.92
C ARG A 24 11.20 -1.61 -19.82
N ASP A 25 11.15 -2.88 -20.21
CA ASP A 25 11.15 -3.98 -19.24
C ASP A 25 12.51 -4.01 -18.53
N LEU A 26 12.50 -3.54 -17.29
CA LEU A 26 13.64 -3.51 -16.37
C LEU A 26 13.35 -4.34 -15.12
N GLU A 27 12.32 -5.19 -15.14
CA GLU A 27 11.92 -5.99 -13.99
C GLU A 27 13.04 -6.97 -13.62
N GLN A 28 13.47 -7.80 -14.57
CA GLN A 28 14.54 -8.78 -14.33
C GLN A 28 15.87 -8.10 -13.94
N ALA A 29 16.23 -7.01 -14.64
CA ALA A 29 17.43 -6.25 -14.30
C ALA A 29 17.38 -5.64 -12.88
N THR A 30 16.18 -5.29 -12.41
CA THR A 30 15.96 -4.81 -11.04
C THR A 30 16.10 -5.95 -10.04
N ILE A 31 15.51 -7.12 -10.32
CA ILE A 31 15.61 -8.32 -9.49
C ILE A 31 17.08 -8.75 -9.37
N ASP A 32 17.81 -8.79 -10.47
CA ASP A 32 19.22 -9.18 -10.51
C ASP A 32 20.08 -8.19 -9.71
N ALA A 33 19.84 -6.88 -9.87
CA ALA A 33 20.56 -5.87 -9.11
C ALA A 33 20.27 -5.97 -7.60
N ILE A 34 19.01 -6.20 -7.18
CA ILE A 34 18.68 -6.38 -5.76
C ILE A 34 19.31 -7.67 -5.21
N THR A 35 19.29 -8.75 -5.99
CA THR A 35 19.88 -10.03 -5.61
C THR A 35 21.40 -9.96 -5.50
N LEU A 36 22.05 -9.14 -6.33
CA LEU A 36 23.50 -8.91 -6.28
C LEU A 36 23.93 -8.17 -5.01
N PHE A 37 23.09 -7.28 -4.48
CA PHE A 37 23.39 -6.46 -3.29
C PHE A 37 22.66 -6.93 -2.02
N GLY A 38 21.94 -8.05 -2.06
CA GLY A 38 21.10 -8.56 -0.98
C GLY A 38 20.97 -10.08 -0.98
N ASP A 39 20.01 -10.62 -0.24
CA ASP A 39 19.67 -12.04 -0.20
C ASP A 39 18.34 -12.29 -0.97
N LYS A 40 18.02 -13.54 -1.29
CA LYS A 40 16.78 -13.91 -2.02
C LYS A 40 15.50 -13.42 -1.36
N ASN A 41 15.54 -13.18 -0.04
CA ASN A 41 14.44 -12.64 0.75
C ASN A 41 14.34 -11.10 0.67
N THR A 42 15.39 -10.41 0.24
CA THR A 42 15.46 -8.94 0.18
C THR A 42 14.52 -8.36 -0.88
N LYS A 43 14.17 -9.13 -1.92
CA LYS A 43 13.22 -8.69 -2.97
C LYS A 43 11.84 -8.30 -2.41
N ASN A 44 11.35 -9.05 -1.42
CA ASN A 44 10.04 -8.84 -0.82
C ASN A 44 10.00 -7.66 0.15
N VAL A 45 11.18 -7.18 0.56
CA VAL A 45 11.36 -6.05 1.47
C VAL A 45 11.60 -4.76 0.69
N VAL A 46 12.21 -4.85 -0.50
CA VAL A 46 12.61 -3.69 -1.32
C VAL A 46 11.53 -3.31 -2.34
N LEU A 47 10.78 -4.28 -2.87
CA LEU A 47 9.71 -4.04 -3.83
C LEU A 47 8.36 -4.04 -3.13
N GLU A 48 7.52 -3.08 -3.52
CA GLU A 48 6.18 -2.93 -2.99
C GLU A 48 5.24 -4.03 -3.48
N LYS A 49 4.20 -4.34 -2.70
CA LYS A 49 3.20 -5.35 -3.05
C LYS A 49 2.40 -4.97 -4.28
N SER A 50 1.85 -5.98 -4.95
CA SER A 50 1.02 -5.78 -6.13
C SER A 50 -0.28 -5.03 -5.79
N TYR A 51 -0.85 -4.35 -6.78
CA TYR A 51 -2.15 -3.69 -6.62
C TYR A 51 -3.24 -4.66 -6.14
N LYS A 52 -3.22 -5.90 -6.64
CA LYS A 52 -4.18 -6.94 -6.25
C LYS A 52 -4.09 -7.28 -4.77
N GLU A 53 -2.87 -7.44 -4.23
CA GLU A 53 -2.64 -7.66 -2.80
C GLU A 53 -3.14 -6.46 -1.96
N TYR A 54 -3.03 -5.23 -2.46
CA TYR A 54 -3.60 -4.06 -1.78
C TYR A 54 -5.14 -4.02 -1.81
N MET A 55 -5.76 -4.56 -2.86
CA MET A 55 -7.22 -4.60 -3.00
C MET A 55 -7.86 -5.74 -2.20
N GLU A 56 -7.28 -6.93 -2.26
CA GLU A 56 -7.82 -8.18 -1.68
C GLU A 56 -7.24 -8.48 -0.29
N GLY A 57 -6.13 -7.84 0.09
CA GLY A 57 -5.43 -8.08 1.34
C GLY A 57 -4.23 -9.01 1.17
N PHE A 58 -3.31 -8.93 2.12
CA PHE A 58 -2.10 -9.75 2.13
C PHE A 58 -1.60 -9.99 3.54
N THR A 59 -0.85 -11.08 3.72
CA THR A 59 -0.09 -11.32 4.94
C THR A 59 1.33 -10.81 4.73
N ASP A 60 1.74 -9.87 5.57
CA ASP A 60 3.11 -9.36 5.54
C ASP A 60 4.06 -10.48 5.96
N VAL A 61 5.01 -10.82 5.09
CA VAL A 61 5.96 -11.92 5.33
C VAL A 61 6.99 -11.53 6.40
N VAL A 62 7.22 -10.23 6.59
CA VAL A 62 8.20 -9.70 7.55
C VAL A 62 7.60 -9.61 8.94
N THR A 63 6.36 -9.10 9.06
CA THR A 63 5.71 -8.91 10.36
C THR A 63 4.78 -10.06 10.76
N GLY A 64 4.35 -10.89 9.79
CA GLY A 64 3.35 -11.93 9.99
C GLY A 64 1.92 -11.40 10.14
N GLU A 65 1.71 -10.08 10.00
CA GLU A 65 0.40 -9.46 10.19
C GLU A 65 -0.45 -9.59 8.93
N ALA A 66 -1.71 -10.01 9.11
CA ALA A 66 -2.72 -10.00 8.06
C ALA A 66 -3.24 -8.57 7.86
N ARG A 67 -2.93 -7.97 6.71
CA ARG A 67 -3.47 -6.68 6.28
C ARG A 67 -4.72 -6.92 5.43
N ARG A 68 -5.82 -6.32 5.85
CA ARG A 68 -7.11 -6.38 5.14
C ARG A 68 -7.04 -5.57 3.85
N GLY A 69 -7.68 -6.09 2.81
CA GLY A 69 -7.76 -5.42 1.52
C GLY A 69 -8.64 -4.19 1.55
N PHE A 70 -8.43 -3.28 0.60
CA PHE A 70 -9.28 -2.11 0.43
C PHE A 70 -10.77 -2.47 0.27
N VAL A 71 -11.07 -3.52 -0.50
CA VAL A 71 -12.46 -3.96 -0.77
C VAL A 71 -13.14 -4.40 0.52
N ASP A 72 -12.44 -5.15 1.37
CA ASP A 72 -12.99 -5.62 2.63
C ASP A 72 -13.28 -4.47 3.59
N VAL A 73 -12.37 -3.49 3.67
CA VAL A 73 -12.55 -2.32 4.55
C VAL A 73 -13.71 -1.45 4.09
N VAL A 74 -13.90 -1.28 2.78
CA VAL A 74 -15.05 -0.54 2.22
C VAL A 74 -16.35 -1.29 2.48
N THR A 75 -16.37 -2.60 2.22
CA THR A 75 -17.56 -3.45 2.44
C THR A 75 -17.97 -3.46 3.90
N GLU A 76 -17.02 -3.57 4.83
CA GLU A 76 -17.29 -3.49 6.27
C GLU A 76 -17.88 -2.13 6.66
N LEU A 77 -17.36 -1.06 6.06
CA LEU A 77 -17.80 0.30 6.37
C LEU A 77 -19.23 0.56 5.88
N GLU A 78 -19.58 0.11 4.68
CA GLU A 78 -20.95 0.20 4.14
C GLU A 78 -21.94 -0.62 4.97
N GLN A 79 -21.56 -1.81 5.43
CA GLN A 79 -22.41 -2.66 6.26
C GLN A 79 -22.62 -2.09 7.67
N ARG A 80 -21.55 -1.55 8.29
CA ARG A 80 -21.60 -1.02 9.67
C ARG A 80 -22.17 0.39 9.74
N PHE A 81 -22.01 1.19 8.68
CA PHE A 81 -22.39 2.59 8.65
C PHE A 81 -23.09 2.95 7.32
N PRO A 82 -24.30 2.43 7.07
CA PRO A 82 -25.06 2.74 5.86
C PRO A 82 -25.48 4.22 5.78
N ASP A 83 -25.57 4.92 6.92
CA ASP A 83 -25.80 6.36 6.99
C ASP A 83 -24.69 7.06 7.80
N PRO A 84 -23.80 7.84 7.14
CA PRO A 84 -22.73 8.55 7.82
C PRO A 84 -23.20 9.74 8.66
N SER A 85 -24.45 10.19 8.48
CA SER A 85 -25.01 11.36 9.19
C SER A 85 -25.65 11.00 10.53
N ALA A 86 -25.92 9.72 10.80
CA ALA A 86 -26.59 9.24 12.02
C ALA A 86 -25.64 8.84 13.17
N ILE A 87 -24.33 9.11 13.04
CA ILE A 87 -23.30 8.64 13.98
C ILE A 87 -23.13 9.61 15.15
N GLU A 88 -23.89 9.40 16.24
CA GLU A 88 -23.83 10.27 17.42
C GLU A 88 -23.01 9.67 18.60
N LYS A 89 -22.94 8.34 18.72
CA LYS A 89 -22.31 7.67 19.88
C LYS A 89 -20.78 7.62 19.80
N GLU A 90 -20.11 7.91 20.91
CA GLU A 90 -18.64 7.87 21.02
C GLU A 90 -18.06 6.47 20.75
N SER A 91 -18.81 5.41 21.07
CA SER A 91 -18.46 4.01 20.79
C SER A 91 -18.30 3.71 19.31
N ASP A 92 -19.06 4.42 18.46
CA ASP A 92 -19.11 4.21 17.01
C ASP A 92 -18.12 5.12 16.26
N LYS A 93 -17.72 6.26 16.88
CA LYS A 93 -16.72 7.19 16.32
C LYS A 93 -15.31 6.59 16.25
N LYS A 94 -14.90 5.82 17.26
CA LYS A 94 -13.55 5.21 17.32
C LYS A 94 -13.31 4.19 16.18
N PRO A 95 -14.18 3.18 15.95
CA PRO A 95 -14.01 2.26 14.83
C PRO A 95 -14.13 2.95 13.48
N LEU A 96 -15.08 3.89 13.32
CA LEU A 96 -15.20 4.67 12.08
C LEU A 96 -13.90 5.41 11.74
N ARG A 97 -13.30 6.09 12.73
CA ARG A 97 -12.03 6.81 12.55
C ARG A 97 -10.90 5.87 12.11
N ASN A 98 -10.79 4.70 12.72
CA ASN A 98 -9.76 3.73 12.37
C ASN A 98 -9.93 3.18 10.94
N SER A 99 -11.17 2.87 10.54
CA SER A 99 -11.48 2.42 9.18
C SER A 99 -11.21 3.51 8.15
N LEU A 100 -11.57 4.77 8.43
CA LEU A 100 -11.29 5.91 7.57
C LEU A 100 -9.79 6.19 7.42
N VAL A 101 -9.01 6.05 8.50
CA VAL A 101 -7.54 6.19 8.44
C VAL A 101 -6.94 5.08 7.57
N SER A 102 -7.40 3.83 7.70
CA SER A 102 -6.97 2.73 6.83
C SER A 102 -7.32 2.98 5.35
N ILE A 103 -8.55 3.43 5.06
CA ILE A 103 -8.98 3.79 3.70
C ILE A 103 -8.12 4.92 3.14
N TYR A 104 -7.82 5.95 3.93
CA TYR A 104 -7.00 7.07 3.49
C TYR A 104 -5.56 6.63 3.15
N ALA A 105 -4.96 5.78 3.99
CA ALA A 105 -3.65 5.21 3.75
C ALA A 105 -3.63 4.34 2.47
N LEU A 106 -4.59 3.42 2.33
CA LEU A 106 -4.72 2.55 1.15
C LEU A 106 -4.99 3.36 -0.12
N ARG A 107 -5.82 4.40 -0.05
CA ARG A 107 -6.11 5.28 -1.19
C ARG A 107 -4.89 6.07 -1.63
N THR A 108 -4.05 6.52 -0.69
CA THR A 108 -2.80 7.22 -0.99
C THR A 108 -1.81 6.29 -1.69
N CYS A 109 -1.70 5.04 -1.21
CA CYS A 109 -0.91 3.98 -1.84
C CYS A 109 -1.41 3.69 -3.28
N CYS A 110 -2.71 3.46 -3.45
CA CYS A 110 -3.30 3.05 -4.74
C CYS A 110 -3.34 4.17 -5.79
N LYS A 111 -3.62 5.42 -5.40
CA LYS A 111 -3.58 6.57 -6.34
C LYS A 111 -2.23 6.67 -7.05
N THR A 112 -1.18 6.30 -6.34
CA THR A 112 0.19 6.36 -6.80
C THR A 112 0.48 5.26 -7.83
N THR A 113 -0.16 4.10 -7.70
CA THR A 113 -0.10 2.99 -8.68
C THR A 113 -1.02 3.22 -9.89
N MET A 114 -2.13 3.94 -9.72
CA MET A 114 -3.17 4.15 -10.74
C MET A 114 -2.96 5.36 -11.66
N SER A 115 -2.00 6.25 -11.39
CA SER A 115 -1.76 7.44 -12.22
C SER A 115 -0.99 7.18 -13.53
N LEU A 116 -0.78 5.92 -13.89
CA LEU A 116 -0.11 5.55 -15.13
C LEU A 116 -1.17 5.15 -16.17
N PRO A 117 -1.36 5.93 -17.25
CA PRO A 117 -2.10 5.43 -18.40
C PRO A 117 -1.34 4.24 -18.99
N ALA A 118 -2.09 3.18 -19.31
CA ALA A 118 -1.60 2.01 -20.03
C ALA A 118 -1.02 2.39 -21.40
#